data_AF-A0A392QKQ9-F1
#
_entry.id   AF-A0A392QKQ9-F1
#
_cell.length_a   1.000
_cell.length_b   1.000
_cell.length_c   1.000
_cell.angle_alpha   90.00
_cell.angle_beta   90.00
_cell.angle_gamma   90.00
#
_symmetry.space_group_name_H-M   'P 1'
#
loop_
_entity.id
_entity.type
_entity.pdbx_description
1 polymer ?
#
loop_
_entity_poly.entity_id
_entity_poly.type
_entity_poly.pdbx_seq_one_letter_code
_entity_poly.pdbx_strand_id
1 'polypeptide(L)'
;KSLVEAECPGVVSCADILALSARDSVAATGGPYWKVPTGRRDGVISNLVEARNQIPAPFHNITVLQKLFQDQGLDLKDLVLLS
;
A
#
# COMPACT_ATOMS: atom_id res chain seq x y z
N LYS A 1 4.05 -13.43 -8.67
CA LYS A 1 4.22 -14.43 -7.60
C LYS A 1 4.85 -15.72 -8.10
N SER A 2 4.26 -16.45 -9.06
CA SER A 2 4.76 -17.77 -9.50
C SER A 2 6.23 -17.80 -9.93
N LEU A 3 6.72 -16.77 -10.63
CA LEU A 3 8.14 -16.66 -11.01
C LEU A 3 9.06 -16.55 -9.78
N VAL A 4 8.66 -15.77 -8.77
CA VAL A 4 9.43 -15.59 -7.53
C VAL A 4 9.41 -16.87 -6.70
N GLU A 5 8.28 -17.59 -6.68
CA GLU A 5 8.19 -18.89 -6.01
C GLU A 5 9.01 -19.98 -6.69
N ALA A 6 9.17 -19.92 -8.02
CA ALA A 6 10.03 -20.86 -8.74
C ALA A 6 11.52 -20.65 -8.40
N GLU A 7 11.93 -19.40 -8.16
CA GLU A 7 13.32 -19.05 -7.81
C GLU A 7 13.61 -19.25 -6.32
N CYS A 8 12.72 -18.79 -5.45
CA CYS A 8 12.88 -18.86 -3.99
C CYS A 8 11.55 -19.24 -3.29
N PRO A 9 11.23 -20.54 -3.25
CA PRO A 9 9.95 -21.03 -2.71
C PRO A 9 9.72 -20.62 -1.26
N GLY A 10 8.55 -20.03 -0.97
CA GLY A 10 8.11 -19.71 0.39
C GLY A 10 8.90 -18.60 1.10
N VAL A 11 9.76 -17.87 0.40
CA VAL A 11 10.62 -16.83 1.01
C VAL A 11 9.97 -15.45 0.95
N VAL A 12 9.44 -15.04 -0.20
CA VAL A 12 8.97 -13.66 -0.42
C VAL A 12 7.46 -13.57 -0.23
N SER A 13 6.99 -12.75 0.70
CA SER A 13 5.56 -12.57 0.95
C SER A 13 4.84 -11.88 -0.23
N CYS A 14 3.55 -12.15 -0.38
CA CYS A 14 2.70 -11.43 -1.34
C CYS A 14 2.62 -9.93 -0.99
N ALA A 15 2.60 -9.60 0.31
CA ALA A 15 2.64 -8.24 0.81
C ALA A 15 3.89 -7.47 0.34
N ASP A 16 5.08 -8.06 0.39
CA ASP A 16 6.29 -7.42 -0.10
C ASP A 16 6.34 -7.34 -1.63
N ILE A 17 5.82 -8.34 -2.34
CA ILE A 17 5.68 -8.27 -3.81
C ILE A 17 4.82 -7.08 -4.22
N LEU A 18 3.69 -6.86 -3.54
CA LEU A 18 2.82 -5.70 -3.82
C LEU A 18 3.55 -4.38 -3.57
N ALA A 19 4.24 -4.25 -2.44
CA ALA A 19 4.98 -3.03 -2.10
C ALA A 19 6.12 -2.72 -3.09
N LEU A 20 6.88 -3.74 -3.50
CA LEU A 20 7.93 -3.62 -4.51
C LEU A 20 7.37 -3.28 -5.88
N SER A 21 6.28 -3.94 -6.29
CA SER A 21 5.61 -3.69 -7.58
C SER A 21 5.08 -2.26 -7.68
N ALA A 22 4.55 -1.70 -6.60
CA ALA A 22 4.11 -0.30 -6.56
C ALA A 22 5.29 0.66 -6.81
N ARG A 23 6.43 0.45 -6.14
CA ARG A 23 7.65 1.25 -6.35
C ARG A 23 8.17 1.11 -7.78
N ASP A 24 8.25 -0.11 -8.29
CA ASP A 24 8.72 -0.38 -9.65
C ASP A 24 7.81 0.26 -10.70
N SER A 25 6.49 0.27 -10.48
CA SER A 25 5.53 0.94 -11.35
C SER A 25 5.74 2.45 -11.37
N VAL A 26 5.97 3.09 -10.22
CA VAL A 26 6.28 4.53 -10.15
C VAL A 26 7.59 4.86 -10.85
N ALA A 27 8.63 4.05 -10.65
CA ALA A 27 9.91 4.25 -11.36
C ALA A 27 9.74 4.09 -12.89
N ALA A 28 8.96 3.10 -13.33
CA ALA A 28 8.69 2.85 -14.74
C ALA A 28 7.90 3.98 -15.43
N THR A 29 7.07 4.71 -14.68
CA THR A 29 6.34 5.89 -15.18
C THR A 29 7.12 7.20 -15.04
N GLY A 30 8.41 7.14 -14.68
CA GLY A 30 9.30 8.31 -14.58
C GLY A 30 9.28 8.99 -13.21
N GLY A 31 8.63 8.39 -12.22
CA GLY A 31 8.65 8.85 -10.83
C GLY A 31 9.96 8.50 -10.10
N PRO A 32 10.08 8.91 -8.83
CA PRO A 32 11.27 8.66 -8.04
C PRO A 32 11.45 7.16 -7.75
N TYR A 33 12.70 6.75 -7.55
CA TYR A 33 13.03 5.44 -7.01
C TYR A 33 13.37 5.56 -5.52
N TRP A 34 12.85 4.64 -4.71
CA TRP A 34 13.21 4.51 -3.31
C TRP A 34 13.41 3.04 -2.93
N LYS A 35 14.21 2.77 -1.90
CA LYS A 35 14.38 1.41 -1.36
C LYS A 35 13.17 1.07 -0.49
N VAL A 36 12.40 0.07 -0.89
CA VAL A 36 11.24 -0.41 -0.11
C VAL A 36 11.74 -1.27 1.05
N PRO A 37 11.36 -0.98 2.31
CA PRO A 37 11.60 -1.90 3.42
C PRO A 37 10.84 -3.21 3.19
N THR A 38 11.51 -4.35 3.35
CA THR A 38 10.93 -5.70 3.18
C THR A 38 10.89 -6.45 4.52
N GLY A 39 10.18 -7.59 4.54
CA GLY A 39 9.96 -8.41 5.74
C GLY A 39 8.50 -8.47 6.17
N ARG A 40 7.55 -7.97 5.36
CA ARG A 40 6.12 -8.12 5.65
C ARG A 40 5.72 -9.58 5.55
N ARG A 41 4.68 -9.97 6.29
CA ARG A 41 4.08 -11.30 6.21
C ARG A 41 2.66 -11.21 5.65
N ASP A 42 2.21 -12.28 5.03
CA ASP A 42 0.87 -12.34 4.45
C ASP A 42 -0.19 -12.52 5.55
N GLY A 43 -1.24 -11.71 5.48
CA GLY A 43 -2.41 -11.84 6.35
C GLY A 43 -3.23 -13.08 6.00
N VAL A 44 -3.89 -13.66 7.00
CA VAL A 44 -4.78 -14.84 6.83
C VAL A 44 -6.27 -14.49 6.94
N ILE A 45 -6.59 -13.20 7.11
CA ILE A 45 -7.95 -12.68 7.23
C ILE A 45 -8.10 -11.54 6.23
N SER A 46 -9.24 -11.50 5.54
CA SER A 46 -9.67 -10.38 4.70
C SER A 46 -11.03 -9.89 5.19
N ASN A 47 -11.15 -8.59 5.46
CA ASN A 47 -12.34 -8.00 6.08
C ASN A 47 -12.99 -6.95 5.19
N LEU A 48 -14.18 -7.26 4.67
CA LEU A 48 -14.93 -6.38 3.78
C LEU A 48 -15.46 -5.12 4.48
N VAL A 49 -15.90 -5.24 5.74
CA VAL A 49 -16.44 -4.12 6.50
C VAL A 49 -15.33 -3.13 6.80
N GLU A 50 -14.15 -3.64 7.15
CA GLU A 50 -12.96 -2.83 7.36
C GLU A 50 -12.56 -2.06 6.10
N ALA A 51 -12.47 -2.74 4.95
CA ALA A 51 -12.13 -2.11 3.68
C ALA A 51 -13.11 -0.99 3.29
N ARG A 52 -14.42 -1.21 3.47
CA ARG A 52 -15.45 -0.19 3.19
C ARG A 52 -15.34 1.04 4.08
N ASN A 53 -14.93 0.86 5.33
CA ASN A 53 -14.86 1.94 6.31
C ASN A 53 -13.53 2.71 6.24
N GLN A 54 -12.44 2.04 5.87
CA GLN A 54 -11.09 2.62 5.90
C GLN A 54 -10.64 3.20 4.55
N ILE A 55 -11.21 2.78 3.42
CA ILE A 55 -10.86 3.34 2.11
C ILE A 55 -11.66 4.63 1.86
N PRO A 56 -11.00 5.78 1.60
CA PRO A 56 -11.70 7.03 1.31
C PRO A 56 -12.53 6.95 0.02
N ALA A 57 -13.77 7.47 0.07
CA ALA A 57 -14.60 7.65 -1.10
C ALA A 57 -14.25 8.96 -1.83
N PRO A 58 -14.42 9.04 -3.17
CA PRO A 58 -14.06 10.23 -3.95
C PRO A 58 -14.91 11.47 -3.65
N PHE A 59 -16.03 11.30 -2.94
CA PHE A 59 -16.94 12.38 -2.54
C PHE A 59 -16.77 12.83 -1.08
N HIS A 60 -15.78 12.28 -0.35
CA HIS A 60 -15.47 12.75 0.99
C HIS A 60 -14.88 14.17 0.98
N ASN A 61 -15.30 14.99 1.95
CA ASN A 61 -14.71 16.31 2.15
C ASN A 61 -13.34 16.20 2.84
N ILE A 62 -12.60 17.31 2.85
CA ILE A 62 -11.22 17.35 3.37
C ILE A 62 -11.12 16.92 4.84
N THR A 63 -12.11 17.25 5.68
CA THR A 63 -12.12 16.88 7.09
C THR A 63 -12.20 15.36 7.27
N VAL A 64 -13.01 14.69 6.45
CA VAL A 64 -13.12 13.21 6.46
C VAL A 64 -11.85 12.57 5.93
N LEU A 65 -11.29 13.09 4.83
CA LEU A 65 -10.03 12.58 4.26
C LEU A 65 -8.88 12.67 5.26
N GLN A 66 -8.73 13.83 5.92
CA GLN A 66 -7.70 14.03 6.93
C GLN A 66 -7.84 13.06 8.10
N LYS A 67 -9.08 12.81 8.56
CA LYS A 67 -9.32 11.84 9.62
C LYS A 67 -8.93 10.42 9.21
N LEU A 68 -9.36 9.97 8.03
CA LEU A 68 -9.05 8.61 7.55
C LEU A 68 -7.55 8.38 7.39
N PHE A 69 -6.79 9.38 6.93
CA PHE A 69 -5.33 9.30 6.86
C PHE A 69 -4.70 9.30 8.25
N GLN A 70 -5.18 10.12 9.19
CA GLN A 70 -4.72 10.14 10.58
C GLN A 70 -4.96 8.80 11.29
N ASP A 71 -6.08 8.13 11.02
CA ASP A 71 -6.37 6.79 11.55
C ASP A 71 -5.35 5.73 11.06
N GLN A 72 -4.64 6.00 9.95
CA GLN A 72 -3.52 5.20 9.43
C GLN A 72 -2.14 5.73 9.86
N GLY A 73 -2.10 6.75 10.72
CA GLY A 73 -0.86 7.38 11.19
C GLY A 73 -0.21 8.34 10.18
N LEU A 74 -0.96 8.79 9.17
CA LEU A 74 -0.51 9.72 8.14
C LEU A 74 -1.03 11.13 8.40
N ASP A 75 -0.20 12.16 8.18
CA ASP A 75 -0.57 13.55 8.43
C ASP A 75 -1.21 14.24 7.22
N LEU A 76 -1.51 15.53 7.34
CA LEU A 76 -2.10 16.32 6.25
C LEU A 76 -1.17 16.44 5.04
N LYS A 77 0.15 16.50 5.26
CA LYS A 77 1.13 16.57 4.18
C LYS A 77 1.18 15.25 3.42
N ASP A 78 1.08 14.12 4.11
CA ASP A 78 0.98 12.80 3.50
C ASP A 78 -0.29 12.68 2.64
N LEU A 79 -1.43 13.16 3.13
CA LEU A 79 -2.67 13.21 2.34
C LEU A 79 -2.49 13.97 1.01
N VAL A 80 -1.90 15.16 1.06
CA VAL A 80 -1.67 15.95 -0.16
C VAL A 80 -0.69 15.27 -1.10
N LEU A 81 0.37 14.66 -0.58
CA LEU A 81 1.41 14.02 -1.39
C LEU A 81 0.96 12.72 -2.07
N LEU A 82 0.01 12.00 -1.45
CA LEU A 82 -0.48 10.70 -1.91
C LEU A 82 -1.80 10.76 -2.69
N SER A 83 -2.34 11.96 -2.93
CA SER A 83 -3.51 12.20 -3.79
C SER A 83 -3.13 12.32 -5.26
#